data_AF-A0A373VLT4-F1
#
_entry.id   AF-A0A373VLT4-F1
#
_cell.length_a   1.000
_cell.length_b   1.000
_cell.length_c   1.000
_cell.angle_alpha   90.00
_cell.angle_beta   90.00
_cell.angle_gamma   90.00
#
_symmetry.space_group_name_H-M   'P 1'
#
loop_
_entity.id
_entity.type
_entity.pdbx_description
1 polymer ?
#
loop_
_entity_poly.entity_id
_entity_poly.type
_entity_poly.pdbx_seq_one_letter_code
_entity_poly.pdbx_strand_id
1 'polypeptide(L)' 'MNNQKKSNSRVSENIVEYIKRNKISVAQIEKDTGIHMSEFIDNNADFSAGEFLELCSYLHLDPKDMR' A
#
# COMPACT_ATOMS: atom_id res chain seq x y z
N MET A 1 28.30 -2.34 -7.87
CA MET A 1 27.07 -3.14 -8.06
C MET A 1 25.91 -2.17 -8.17
N ASN A 2 25.46 -1.90 -9.39
CA ASN A 2 24.38 -0.95 -9.64
C ASN A 2 23.05 -1.67 -9.42
N ASN A 3 22.57 -1.69 -8.17
CA ASN A 3 21.21 -2.12 -7.90
C ASN A 3 20.26 -1.06 -8.46
N GLN A 4 19.77 -1.32 -9.67
CA GLN A 4 18.56 -0.69 -10.19
C GLN A 4 17.43 -1.04 -9.21
N LYS A 5 17.19 -0.18 -8.22
CA LYS A 5 15.98 -0.20 -7.41
C LYS A 5 14.83 -0.04 -8.39
N LYS A 6 14.10 -1.13 -8.64
CA LYS A 6 12.80 -1.10 -9.31
C LYS A 6 11.99 0.01 -8.64
N SER A 7 11.54 0.95 -9.45
CA SER A 7 10.65 2.02 -9.03
C SER A 7 9.34 1.39 -8.58
N ASN A 8 9.20 1.10 -7.28
CA ASN A 8 7.87 1.04 -6.68
C ASN A 8 7.15 2.33 -7.03
N SER A 9 5.86 2.25 -7.33
CA SER A 9 5.09 3.47 -7.48
C SER A 9 5.16 4.23 -6.14
N ARG A 10 5.47 5.53 -6.17
CA ARG A 10 5.49 6.40 -4.97
C ARG A 10 4.22 6.25 -4.12
N VAL A 11 3.12 5.94 -4.81
CA VAL A 11 1.79 5.72 -4.24
C VAL A 11 1.75 4.50 -3.31
N SER A 12 2.29 3.37 -3.75
CA SER A 12 2.35 2.14 -2.94
C SER A 12 3.17 2.36 -1.66
N GLU A 13 4.31 3.04 -1.77
CA GLU A 13 5.15 3.38 -0.62
C GLU A 13 4.43 4.33 0.35
N ASN A 14 3.74 5.35 -0.16
CA ASN A 14 3.01 6.32 0.66
C ASN A 14 1.90 5.65 1.48
N ILE A 15 1.12 4.74 0.90
CA ILE A 15 0.09 3.99 1.64
C ILE A 15 0.72 3.11 2.71
N VAL A 16 1.77 2.37 2.38
CA VAL A 16 2.45 1.49 3.35
C VAL A 16 3.03 2.30 4.50
N GLU A 17 3.62 3.46 4.22
CA GLU A 17 4.08 4.39 5.26
C GLU A 17 2.93 4.91 6.13
N TYR A 18 1.80 5.30 5.53
CA TYR A 18 0.63 5.76 6.26
C TYR A 18 0.13 4.70 7.25
N ILE A 19 -0.01 3.45 6.79
CA ILE A 19 -0.43 2.31 7.61
C ILE A 19 0.53 2.11 8.79
N LYS A 20 1.85 2.12 8.52
CA LYS A 20 2.89 1.97 9.55
C LYS A 20 2.87 3.12 10.57
N ARG A 21 2.75 4.37 10.11
CA ARG A 21 2.71 5.56 10.98
C ARG A 21 1.48 5.58 11.89
N ASN A 22 0.33 5.21 11.35
CA ASN A 22 -0.93 5.15 12.10
C ASN A 22 -1.11 3.85 12.89
N LYS A 23 -0.14 2.93 12.86
CA LYS A 23 -0.17 1.62 13.52
C LYS A 23 -1.43 0.82 13.18
N ILE A 24 -1.89 0.94 11.93
CA ILE A 24 -3.06 0.21 11.45
C ILE A 24 -2.65 -1.24 11.26
N SER A 25 -3.48 -2.16 11.75
CA SER A 25 -3.21 -3.58 11.65
C SER A 25 -3.29 -4.04 10.20
N VAL A 26 -2.16 -4.47 9.66
CA VAL A 26 -2.07 -5.06 8.32
C VAL A 26 -3.01 -6.26 8.21
N ALA A 27 -2.99 -7.16 9.18
CA ALA A 27 -3.86 -8.33 9.20
C ALA A 27 -5.36 -7.97 9.21
N GLN A 28 -5.73 -6.81 9.78
CA GLN A 28 -7.12 -6.34 9.76
C GLN A 28 -7.50 -5.82 8.37
N ILE A 29 -6.60 -5.07 7.72
CA ILE A 29 -6.79 -4.64 6.33
C ILE A 29 -6.95 -5.85 5.41
N GLU A 30 -6.02 -6.82 5.49
CA GLU A 30 -6.09 -8.04 4.67
C GLU A 30 -7.39 -8.81 4.86
N LYS A 31 -7.90 -8.86 6.10
CA LYS A 31 -9.16 -9.52 6.43
C LYS A 31 -10.38 -8.77 5.88
N ASP A 32 -10.37 -7.45 5.91
CA ASP A 32 -11.53 -6.62 5.56
C ASP A 32 -11.61 -6.32 4.06
N THR A 33 -10.46 -6.16 3.39
CA THR A 33 -10.38 -5.84 1.95
C THR A 33 -10.04 -7.06 1.10
N GLY A 34 -9.50 -8.13 1.69
CA GLY A 34 -8.97 -9.29 0.94
C GLY A 34 -7.64 -9.00 0.22
N ILE A 35 -7.07 -7.82 0.38
CA ILE A 35 -5.81 -7.42 -0.29
C ILE A 35 -4.64 -7.92 0.55
N HIS A 36 -3.76 -8.75 -0.03
CA HIS A 36 -2.60 -9.33 0.65
C HIS A 36 -1.45 -8.33 0.86
N MET A 37 -1.66 -7.39 1.78
CA MET A 37 -0.73 -6.32 2.18
C MET A 37 0.67 -6.83 2.56
N SER A 38 0.79 -8.04 3.10
CA SER A 38 2.06 -8.70 3.41
C SER A 38 2.99 -8.79 2.19
N GLU A 39 2.46 -9.07 0.99
CA GLU A 39 3.26 -9.13 -0.23
C GLU A 39 3.80 -7.76 -0.65
N PHE A 40 3.07 -6.67 -0.37
CA PHE A 40 3.52 -5.31 -0.68
C PHE A 40 4.63 -4.84 0.26
N ILE A 41 4.53 -5.21 1.54
CA ILE A 41 5.53 -4.82 2.56
C ILE A 41 6.84 -5.59 2.36
N ASP A 42 6.78 -6.88 2.05
CA ASP A 42 7.96 -7.75 1.99
C ASP A 42 8.57 -7.84 0.59
N ASN A 43 7.74 -7.86 -0.46
CA ASN A 43 8.20 -8.10 -1.84
C ASN A 43 8.26 -6.83 -2.70
N ASN A 44 7.96 -5.65 -2.15
CA ASN A 44 7.89 -4.40 -2.92
C ASN A 44 6.97 -4.56 -4.16
N ALA A 45 5.80 -5.17 -3.95
CA ALA A 45 4.78 -5.27 -4.97
C ALA A 45 4.08 -3.91 -5.16
N ASP A 46 3.50 -3.68 -6.34
CA ASP A 46 2.69 -2.50 -6.65
C ASP A 46 1.21 -2.85 -6.66
N PHE A 47 0.39 -2.01 -6.04
CA PHE A 47 -1.06 -2.20 -6.04
C PHE A 47 -1.61 -2.04 -7.46
N SER A 48 -2.53 -2.91 -7.86
CA SER A 48 -3.39 -2.60 -8.99
C SER A 48 -4.22 -1.33 -8.69
N ALA A 49 -4.70 -0.65 -9.73
CA ALA A 49 -5.53 0.54 -9.55
C ALA A 49 -6.80 0.25 -8.72
N GLY A 50 -7.35 -0.97 -8.82
CA GLY A 50 -8.49 -1.40 -8.01
C GLY A 50 -8.13 -1.52 -6.53
N GLU A 51 -7.08 -2.28 -6.21
CA GLU A 51 -6.60 -2.47 -4.84
C GLU A 51 -6.21 -1.13 -4.20
N PHE A 52 -5.58 -0.25 -4.96
CA PHE A 52 -5.24 1.09 -4.51
C PHE A 52 -6.48 1.91 -4.12
N LEU A 53 -7.50 1.95 -4.97
CA LEU A 53 -8.74 2.69 -4.69
C LEU A 53 -9.52 2.09 -3.52
N GLU A 54 -9.51 0.77 -3.40
CA GLU A 54 -10.15 0.06 -2.30
C GLU A 54 -9.46 0.32 -0.96
N LEU A 55 -8.11 0.34 -0.95
CA LEU A 55 -7.33 0.76 0.22
C LEU A 55 -7.57 2.23 0.58
N CYS A 56 -7.63 3.13 -0.41
CA CYS A 56 -7.95 4.53 -0.16
C CYS A 56 -9.35 4.66 0.47
N SER A 57 -10.34 3.94 -0.06
CA SER A 57 -11.70 3.92 0.48
C SER A 57 -11.74 3.38 1.91
N TYR A 58 -11.05 2.28 2.19
CA TYR A 58 -10.99 1.65 3.52
C TYR A 58 -10.30 2.56 4.55
N LEU A 59 -9.19 3.19 4.16
CA LEU A 59 -8.40 4.07 5.01
C LEU A 59 -8.97 5.49 5.10
N HIS A 60 -10.07 5.78 4.40
CA HIS A 60 -10.65 7.11 4.25
C HIS A 60 -9.65 8.17 3.75
N LEU A 61 -8.82 7.78 2.77
CA LEU A 61 -7.83 8.65 2.11
C LEU A 61 -8.35 9.11 0.75
N ASP A 62 -8.05 10.35 0.36
CA ASP A 62 -8.19 10.76 -1.03
C ASP A 62 -7.01 10.18 -1.82
N PRO A 63 -7.24 9.41 -2.90
CA PRO A 63 -6.19 8.92 -3.80
C PRO A 63 -5.22 10.01 -4.28
N LYS A 64 -5.66 11.28 -4.35
CA LYS A 64 -4.83 12.42 -4.73
C LYS A 64 -3.77 12.77 -3.69
N ASP A 65 -4.01 12.49 -2.41
CA ASP A 65 -3.08 12.77 -1.32
C ASP A 65 -1.90 11.77 -1.30
N MET A 66 -2.07 10.62 -1.97
CA MET A 66 -1.06 9.57 -2.04
C MET A 66 -0.17 9.66 -3.29
N ARG A 67 -0.41 10.62 -4.18
CA ARG A 67 0.18 10.71 -5.52
C ARG A 67 1.56 11.37 -5.58
#